data_AF-A0A2N6JXL0-F1
#
_entry.id   AF-A0A2N6JXL0-F1
#
_cell.length_a   1.000
_cell.length_b   1.000
_cell.length_c   1.000
_cell.angle_alpha   90.00
_cell.angle_beta   90.00
_cell.angle_gamma   90.00
#
_symmetry.space_group_name_H-M   'P 1'
#
loop_
_entity.id
_entity.type
_entity.pdbx_description
1 polymer ?
#
loop_
_entity_poly.entity_id
_entity_poly.type
_entity_poly.pdbx_seq_one_letter_code
_entity_poly.pdbx_strand_id
1 'polypeptide(L)'
;MIFAGKRPSNLGVSDRKLAPCPNSPNCVASQSTDAVHKIAPLTYTSSPEQALADIKSIIQSLPRTTIISETEDYLYAEFKSALMGFVDDVEFYLDRNDNIIHVRSASRLGQSDLGVNRNRVETIRTKLNEIQQNRR
;
A
#
# COMPACT_ATOMS: atom_id res chain seq x y z
N MET A 1 -4.16 -19.57 10.61
CA MET A 1 -5.51 -19.00 10.40
C MET A 1 -5.95 -19.31 8.98
N ILE A 2 -7.13 -19.90 8.79
CA ILE A 2 -7.62 -20.42 7.49
C ILE A 2 -7.82 -19.29 6.45
N PHE A 3 -8.21 -18.09 6.90
CA PHE A 3 -8.54 -16.96 6.03
C PHE A 3 -7.35 -16.03 5.70
N ALA A 4 -6.14 -16.39 6.10
CA ALA A 4 -4.96 -15.59 5.80
C ALA A 4 -4.56 -15.67 4.32
N GLY A 5 -4.93 -16.74 3.60
CA GLY A 5 -4.44 -17.01 2.25
C GLY A 5 -2.93 -17.25 2.20
N LYS A 6 -2.42 -17.60 1.00
CA LYS A 6 -0.98 -17.72 0.76
C LYS A 6 -0.41 -16.37 0.36
N ARG A 7 0.73 -15.98 0.94
CA ARG A 7 1.47 -14.80 0.49
C ARG A 7 1.83 -14.93 -1.00
N PRO A 8 1.56 -13.92 -1.84
CA PRO A 8 1.98 -13.95 -3.24
C PRO A 8 3.50 -14.01 -3.36
N SER A 9 3.99 -14.68 -4.40
CA SER A 9 5.44 -14.83 -4.64
C SER A 9 6.01 -13.80 -5.61
N ASN A 10 5.16 -12.94 -6.16
CA ASN A 10 5.48 -11.94 -7.17
C ASN A 10 5.47 -10.50 -6.62
N LEU A 11 5.47 -10.32 -5.29
CA LEU A 11 5.55 -9.00 -4.66
C LEU A 11 6.97 -8.43 -4.77
N GLY A 12 7.08 -7.11 -4.72
CA GLY A 12 8.31 -6.37 -4.94
C GLY A 12 8.25 -5.44 -6.15
N VAL A 13 9.35 -4.74 -6.38
CA VAL A 13 9.52 -3.86 -7.54
C VAL A 13 10.29 -4.59 -8.62
N SER A 14 9.73 -4.62 -9.84
CA SER A 14 10.39 -5.13 -11.04
C SER A 14 10.12 -4.16 -12.18
N ASP A 15 11.16 -3.75 -12.90
CA ASP A 15 11.07 -2.77 -13.99
C ASP A 15 10.32 -1.49 -13.59
N ARG A 16 10.60 -0.99 -12.38
CA ARG A 16 9.97 0.20 -11.76
C ARG A 16 8.45 0.07 -11.59
N LYS A 17 7.94 -1.17 -11.51
CA LYS A 17 6.53 -1.46 -11.31
C LYS A 17 6.32 -2.36 -10.11
N LEU A 18 5.23 -2.08 -9.40
CA LEU A 18 4.67 -3.02 -8.43
C LEU A 18 3.97 -4.16 -9.17
N ALA A 19 3.72 -5.26 -8.45
CA ALA A 19 2.90 -6.35 -8.96
C ALA A 19 1.54 -5.82 -9.49
N PRO A 20 1.00 -6.35 -10.59
CA PRO A 20 -0.33 -5.95 -11.04
C PRO A 20 -1.41 -6.40 -10.03
N CYS A 21 -2.57 -5.73 -10.07
CA CYS A 21 -3.74 -6.25 -9.40
C CYS A 21 -4.18 -7.57 -10.07
N PRO A 22 -4.57 -8.59 -9.28
CA PRO A 22 -5.30 -9.73 -9.84
C PRO A 22 -6.66 -9.29 -10.39
N ASN A 23 -7.33 -10.15 -11.15
CA ASN A 23 -8.65 -9.86 -11.73
C ASN A 23 -9.76 -9.65 -10.68
N SER A 24 -9.52 -9.99 -9.41
CA SER A 24 -10.48 -9.77 -8.34
C SER A 24 -10.58 -8.28 -7.97
N PRO A 25 -11.77 -7.77 -7.60
CA PRO A 25 -11.99 -6.33 -7.42
C PRO A 25 -11.46 -5.81 -6.07
N ASN A 26 -11.04 -6.70 -5.17
CA ASN A 26 -10.40 -6.40 -3.89
C ASN A 26 -8.90 -6.10 -4.07
N CYS A 27 -8.57 -5.22 -5.01
CA CYS A 27 -7.22 -4.70 -5.20
C CYS A 27 -7.28 -3.26 -5.69
N VAL A 28 -6.33 -2.44 -5.24
CA VAL A 28 -6.06 -1.16 -5.89
C VAL A 28 -4.57 -0.99 -6.12
N ALA A 29 -4.20 -0.40 -7.24
CA ALA A 29 -2.82 -0.10 -7.59
C ALA A 29 -2.72 1.21 -8.37
N SER A 30 -1.73 2.02 -8.00
CA SER A 30 -1.52 3.34 -8.63
C SER A 30 -1.03 3.27 -10.08
N GLN A 31 -0.44 2.14 -10.45
CA GLN A 31 0.02 1.84 -11.81
C GLN A 31 -1.01 1.03 -12.61
N SER A 32 -2.23 0.81 -12.08
CA SER A 32 -3.32 0.19 -12.84
C SER A 32 -3.93 1.17 -13.84
N THR A 33 -4.28 0.66 -15.02
CA THR A 33 -5.00 1.40 -16.07
C THR A 33 -6.50 1.17 -16.04
N ASP A 34 -6.97 0.13 -15.35
CA ASP A 34 -8.39 -0.19 -15.18
C ASP A 34 -9.04 0.71 -14.12
N ALA A 35 -10.28 1.16 -14.36
CA ALA A 35 -10.98 2.10 -13.49
C ALA A 35 -11.34 1.52 -12.11
N VAL A 36 -11.57 0.21 -12.00
CA VAL A 36 -11.91 -0.48 -10.74
C VAL A 36 -10.70 -0.51 -9.81
N HIS A 37 -9.54 -0.89 -10.34
CA HIS A 37 -8.31 -1.07 -9.56
C HIS A 37 -7.48 0.22 -9.45
N LYS A 38 -7.70 1.23 -10.30
CA LYS A 38 -6.89 2.45 -10.27
C LYS A 38 -7.08 3.26 -8.99
N ILE A 39 -5.98 3.74 -8.44
CA ILE A 39 -5.92 4.70 -7.33
C ILE A 39 -4.81 5.73 -7.60
N ALA A 40 -4.87 6.92 -7.03
CA ALA A 40 -3.78 7.88 -7.24
C ALA A 40 -2.49 7.42 -6.52
N PRO A 41 -1.28 7.67 -7.05
CA PRO A 41 -0.06 7.54 -6.27
C PRO A 41 -0.07 8.53 -5.10
N LEU A 42 0.74 8.28 -4.07
CA LEU A 42 0.91 9.20 -2.95
C LEU A 42 1.95 10.28 -3.34
N THR A 43 1.62 11.54 -3.09
CA THR A 43 2.52 12.67 -3.32
C THR A 43 3.15 13.12 -2.01
N TYR A 44 4.37 13.62 -2.08
CA TYR A 44 5.11 14.13 -0.92
C TYR A 44 5.89 15.41 -1.27
N THR A 45 6.13 16.24 -0.25
CA THR A 45 6.93 17.49 -0.38
C THR A 45 8.22 17.47 0.44
N SER A 46 8.49 16.40 1.18
CA SER A 46 9.74 16.16 1.90
C SER A 46 10.82 15.56 0.98
N SER A 47 12.00 15.21 1.53
CA SER A 47 12.94 14.37 0.77
C SER A 47 12.34 12.96 0.55
N PRO A 48 12.76 12.24 -0.51
CA PRO A 48 12.27 10.89 -0.79
C PRO A 48 12.42 9.92 0.41
N GLU A 49 13.55 9.98 1.11
CA GLU A 49 13.84 9.14 2.29
C GLU A 49 12.87 9.46 3.43
N GLN A 50 12.64 10.75 3.68
CA GLN A 50 11.70 11.18 4.71
C GLN A 50 10.27 10.78 4.35
N ALA A 51 9.88 10.86 3.09
CA ALA A 51 8.55 10.44 2.64
C ALA A 51 8.31 8.94 2.88
N LEU A 52 9.27 8.08 2.57
CA LEU A 52 9.16 6.65 2.85
C LEU A 52 9.18 6.37 4.37
N ALA A 53 9.99 7.10 5.13
CA ALA A 53 9.99 7.03 6.59
C ALA A 53 8.64 7.43 7.20
N ASP A 54 7.98 8.45 6.65
CA ASP A 54 6.63 8.86 7.07
C ASP A 54 5.60 7.79 6.79
N ILE A 55 5.64 7.19 5.59
CA ILE A 55 4.79 6.04 5.26
C ILE A 55 5.01 4.93 6.29
N LYS A 56 6.26 4.55 6.56
CA LYS A 56 6.58 3.53 7.56
C LYS A 56 6.00 3.88 8.93
N SER A 57 6.18 5.11 9.41
CA SER A 57 5.61 5.57 10.68
C SER A 57 4.09 5.50 10.69
N ILE A 58 3.42 5.88 9.59
CA ILE A 58 1.97 5.77 9.44
C ILE A 58 1.55 4.31 9.54
N ILE A 59 2.18 3.41 8.78
CA ILE A 59 1.86 1.97 8.78
C ILE A 59 2.01 1.36 10.18
N GLN A 60 3.07 1.71 10.92
CA GLN A 60 3.29 1.25 12.29
C GLN A 60 2.26 1.79 13.28
N SER A 61 1.69 2.97 13.03
CA SER A 61 0.62 3.54 13.88
C SER A 61 -0.76 2.91 13.66
N LEU A 62 -0.95 2.19 12.55
CA LEU A 62 -2.21 1.56 12.21
C LEU A 62 -2.35 0.20 12.90
N PRO A 63 -3.56 -0.17 13.37
CA PRO A 63 -3.75 -1.43 14.07
C PRO A 63 -3.60 -2.64 13.14
N ARG A 64 -3.10 -3.75 13.70
CA ARG A 64 -3.01 -5.07 13.03
C ARG A 64 -2.17 -5.04 11.74
N THR A 65 -1.10 -4.26 11.76
CA THR A 65 -0.11 -4.20 10.68
C THR A 65 1.14 -4.95 11.04
N THR A 66 1.87 -5.42 10.03
CA THR A 66 3.21 -5.99 10.20
C THR A 66 4.04 -5.62 8.99
N ILE A 67 5.16 -4.95 9.19
CA ILE A 67 6.14 -4.70 8.12
C ILE A 67 6.90 -6.00 7.87
N ILE A 68 6.92 -6.43 6.61
CA ILE A 68 7.53 -7.70 6.19
C ILE A 68 8.89 -7.47 5.53
N SER A 69 9.02 -6.40 4.75
CA SER A 69 10.26 -6.06 4.06
C SER A 69 10.34 -4.55 3.82
N GLU A 70 11.56 -4.04 3.87
CA GLU A 70 11.89 -2.64 3.66
C GLU A 70 13.26 -2.56 2.98
N THR A 71 13.37 -1.65 2.02
CA THR A 71 14.62 -1.23 1.38
C THR A 71 14.60 0.29 1.24
N GLU A 72 15.62 0.87 0.61
CA GLU A 72 15.72 2.33 0.41
C GLU A 72 14.52 2.92 -0.36
N ASP A 73 13.95 2.15 -1.30
CA ASP A 73 12.89 2.63 -2.20
C ASP A 73 11.60 1.79 -2.13
N TYR A 74 11.50 0.86 -1.19
CA TYR A 74 10.36 -0.06 -1.14
C TYR A 74 9.98 -0.45 0.29
N LEU A 75 8.68 -0.50 0.56
CA LEU A 75 8.10 -0.98 1.81
C LEU A 75 6.96 -1.95 1.53
N TYR A 76 6.99 -3.11 2.18
CA TYR A 76 5.92 -4.10 2.14
C TYR A 76 5.39 -4.38 3.54
N ALA A 77 4.08 -4.25 3.70
CA ALA A 77 3.37 -4.54 4.93
C ALA A 77 2.15 -5.45 4.71
N GLU A 78 1.83 -6.23 5.74
CA GLU A 78 0.59 -6.99 5.83
C GLU A 78 -0.40 -6.30 6.76
N PHE A 79 -1.66 -6.23 6.34
CA PHE A 79 -2.78 -5.76 7.16
C PHE A 79 -3.72 -6.92 7.45
N LYS A 80 -4.14 -7.08 8.71
CA LYS A 80 -5.08 -8.14 9.12
C LYS A 80 -6.45 -7.57 9.46
N SER A 81 -7.51 -8.21 8.96
CA SER A 81 -8.88 -7.86 9.33
C SER A 81 -9.19 -8.29 10.77
N ALA A 82 -10.00 -7.47 11.46
CA ALA A 82 -10.30 -7.64 12.89
C ALA A 82 -11.00 -8.95 13.22
N LEU A 83 -11.98 -9.31 12.38
CA LEU A 83 -12.99 -10.31 12.69
C LEU A 83 -12.71 -11.66 12.02
N MET A 84 -12.24 -11.61 10.77
CA MET A 84 -12.10 -12.81 9.93
C MET A 84 -10.64 -13.22 9.70
N GLY A 85 -9.66 -12.35 10.00
CA GLY A 85 -8.24 -12.65 9.81
C GLY A 85 -7.80 -12.69 8.33
N PHE A 86 -8.54 -12.03 7.44
CA PHE A 86 -8.10 -11.77 6.07
C PHE A 86 -6.82 -10.94 6.10
N VAL A 87 -5.87 -11.31 5.23
CA VAL A 87 -4.60 -10.59 5.08
C VAL A 87 -4.62 -9.85 3.75
N ASP A 88 -4.31 -8.56 3.83
CA ASP A 88 -4.05 -7.71 2.68
C ASP A 88 -2.57 -7.41 2.59
N ASP A 89 -2.01 -7.55 1.39
CA ASP A 89 -0.64 -7.20 1.06
C ASP A 89 -0.60 -5.75 0.54
N VAL A 90 0.19 -4.90 1.19
CA VAL A 90 0.30 -3.48 0.87
C VAL A 90 1.75 -3.13 0.57
N GLU A 91 1.98 -2.62 -0.63
CA GLU A 91 3.30 -2.29 -1.17
C GLU A 91 3.39 -0.81 -1.47
N PHE A 92 4.53 -0.22 -1.16
CA PHE A 92 4.89 1.16 -1.49
C PHE A 92 6.22 1.14 -2.24
N TYR A 93 6.26 1.80 -3.39
CA TYR A 93 7.46 1.98 -4.19
C TYR A 93 7.73 3.47 -4.35
N LEU A 94 8.86 3.93 -3.85
CA LEU A 94 9.35 5.30 -3.96
C LEU A 94 9.97 5.50 -5.36
N ASP A 95 9.25 6.16 -6.25
CA ASP A 95 9.78 6.55 -7.55
C ASP A 95 10.44 7.92 -7.46
N ARG A 96 11.77 7.90 -7.35
CA ARG A 96 12.61 9.09 -7.26
C ARG A 96 12.60 9.94 -8.53
N ASN A 97 12.31 9.37 -9.69
CA ASN A 97 12.32 10.13 -10.93
C ASN A 97 11.07 10.99 -11.06
N ASP A 98 9.92 10.43 -10.68
CA ASP A 98 8.63 11.10 -10.78
C ASP A 98 8.24 11.81 -9.48
N ASN A 99 9.05 11.67 -8.43
CA ASN A 99 8.85 12.25 -7.09
C ASN A 99 7.48 11.88 -6.48
N ILE A 100 7.13 10.61 -6.59
CA ILE A 100 5.87 10.02 -6.08
C ILE A 100 6.14 8.69 -5.41
N ILE A 101 5.17 8.24 -4.60
CA ILE A 101 5.14 6.88 -4.07
C ILE A 101 4.02 6.12 -4.76
N HIS A 102 4.39 5.16 -5.60
CA HIS A 102 3.45 4.17 -6.10
C HIS A 102 2.98 3.27 -4.96
N VAL A 103 1.69 2.94 -4.98
CA VAL A 103 1.06 2.09 -3.97
C VAL A 103 0.25 0.98 -4.61
N ARG A 104 0.26 -0.18 -3.96
CA ARG A 104 -0.67 -1.30 -4.21
C ARG A 104 -1.21 -1.81 -2.89
N SER A 105 -2.50 -2.13 -2.83
CA SER A 105 -3.14 -2.80 -1.69
C SER A 105 -4.06 -3.89 -2.22
N ALA A 106 -3.81 -5.15 -1.87
CA ALA A 106 -4.53 -6.30 -2.41
C ALA A 106 -4.82 -7.34 -1.35
N SER A 107 -6.05 -7.85 -1.31
CA SER A 107 -6.41 -8.96 -0.43
C SER A 107 -5.94 -10.30 -1.01
N ARG A 108 -5.50 -11.23 -0.15
CA ARG A 108 -5.09 -12.58 -0.59
C ARG A 108 -6.25 -13.49 -0.94
N LEU A 109 -7.42 -13.26 -0.33
CA LEU A 109 -8.62 -14.07 -0.48
C LEU A 109 -9.84 -13.15 -0.58
N GLY A 110 -10.93 -13.72 -1.11
CA GLY A 110 -12.21 -13.04 -1.28
C GLY A 110 -12.39 -12.43 -2.66
N GLN A 111 -13.63 -12.03 -2.96
CA GLN A 111 -14.04 -11.41 -4.22
C GLN A 111 -14.59 -10.00 -4.02
N SER A 112 -14.68 -9.53 -2.78
CA SER A 112 -15.01 -8.14 -2.45
C SER A 112 -14.51 -7.85 -1.04
N ASP A 113 -13.91 -6.69 -0.88
CA ASP A 113 -13.47 -6.14 0.40
C ASP A 113 -14.32 -4.92 0.79
N LEU A 114 -15.42 -4.65 0.07
CA LEU A 114 -16.25 -3.45 0.22
C LEU A 114 -15.44 -2.14 0.16
N GLY A 115 -14.35 -2.13 -0.62
CA GLY A 115 -13.47 -0.97 -0.80
C GLY A 115 -12.47 -0.76 0.35
N VAL A 116 -12.28 -1.73 1.25
CA VAL A 116 -11.32 -1.64 2.36
C VAL A 116 -9.90 -1.30 1.87
N ASN A 117 -9.43 -1.91 0.78
CA ASN A 117 -8.11 -1.64 0.22
C ASN A 117 -7.97 -0.19 -0.28
N ARG A 118 -9.01 0.33 -0.94
CA ARG A 118 -9.07 1.74 -1.35
C ARG A 118 -9.09 2.68 -0.15
N ASN A 119 -9.98 2.42 0.81
CA ASN A 119 -10.12 3.23 2.03
C ASN A 119 -8.82 3.26 2.85
N ARG A 120 -8.07 2.16 2.88
CA ARG A 120 -6.76 2.09 3.53
C ARG A 120 -5.76 3.04 2.88
N VAL A 121 -5.62 2.97 1.55
CA VAL A 121 -4.69 3.84 0.83
C VAL A 121 -5.07 5.31 1.02
N GLU A 122 -6.37 5.64 0.97
CA GLU A 122 -6.81 7.03 1.22
C GLU A 122 -6.61 7.47 2.68
N THR A 123 -6.76 6.57 3.66
CA THR A 123 -6.42 6.87 5.06
C THR A 123 -4.93 7.20 5.22
N ILE A 124 -4.06 6.42 4.55
CA ILE A 124 -2.61 6.64 4.55
C ILE A 124 -2.29 7.97 3.86
N ARG A 125 -2.95 8.29 2.75
CA ARG A 125 -2.82 9.58 2.06
C ARG A 125 -3.17 10.74 2.97
N THR A 126 -4.31 10.69 3.66
CA THR A 126 -4.74 11.73 4.58
C THR A 126 -3.71 11.95 5.69
N LYS A 127 -3.23 10.88 6.32
CA LYS A 127 -2.19 10.97 7.37
C LYS A 127 -0.87 11.54 6.83
N LEU A 128 -0.46 11.15 5.63
CA LEU A 128 0.74 11.71 5.00
C LEU A 128 0.57 13.21 4.73
N ASN A 129 -0.60 13.64 4.27
CA ASN A 129 -0.89 15.05 4.06
C ASN A 129 -0.88 15.85 5.38
N GLU A 130 -1.45 15.29 6.46
CA GLU A 130 -1.41 15.89 7.80
C GLU A 130 0.03 16.09 8.28
N ILE A 131 0.89 15.06 8.16
CA ILE A 131 2.31 15.15 8.52
C ILE A 131 3.01 16.24 7.72
N GLN A 132 2.75 16.33 6.42
CA GLN A 132 3.35 17.35 5.56
C GLN A 132 2.89 18.76 5.91
N GLN A 133 1.62 18.94 6.25
CA GLN A 133 1.06 20.23 6.68
C GLN A 133 1.64 20.68 8.01
N ASN A 134 1.83 19.76 8.96
CA ASN A 134 2.39 20.07 10.29
C ASN A 134 3.88 20.44 10.27
N ARG A 135 4.57 20.25 9.14
CA ARG A 135 5.98 20.63 8.94
C ARG A 135 6.18 21.97 8.25
N ARG A 136 5.10 22.56 7.73
CA ARG A 136 5.12 23.90 7.12
C ARG A 136 5.00 24.96 8.20
#